data_AF-A0A929V779-F1
#
_entry.id   AF-A0A929V779-F1
#
_cell.length_a   1.000
_cell.length_b   1.000
_cell.length_c   1.000
_cell.angle_alpha   90.00
_cell.angle_beta   90.00
_cell.angle_gamma   90.00
#
_symmetry.space_group_name_H-M   'P 1'
#
loop_
_entity.id
_entity.type
_entity.pdbx_description
1 polymer ?
#
loop_
_entity_poly.entity_id
_entity_poly.type
_entity_poly.pdbx_seq_one_letter_code
_entity_poly.pdbx_strand_id
1 'polypeptide(L)'
;MPNFSPNHFNYAPNTENNQNEILSDKQRLARLQNEIGSKVLTLVGFESRNKDIVNSSFEKARKQNEKLPGKNNERRNFAYLSRLDNMVEKHGDALEQKLWAASAENLVMDYEDIPDAYWKQQEQILRDNGQGRELSRDEKETLAEDLIEKQRESINTWSNYLGDKDCPYPLWFKVYAFDGVSKMGLINKETKEFEKRDKSTVASFPTLNPEVLAKVYRNINEFYGVDKEDWLAQHPDDEKLVSLVKSGNFPKLYAKELFETKTIIKTPEKPEDIEGDWFTYQLGDEDELANVAEGTGWCIADPNVAHNYLEYGNYGYSRNEEADEESNSKAKFIIFKLKAPNSPDGYSTNGVASIRLDPDGKVTEVSGLNEGQAIEDSLIPTVKEKVLSLPGGKEFLQKFEDKQTLIKLDHKLQKGEDLTKEELSFLYELDRPIANLDTYNDEDPRITELKEKYGIEYALEKGIDANKLVSNLNPKYIAFYLDALLEHGTDIDVNELVSNLNPKYIAFYLDTLLRKGADIDVNELVSNLDSHDIVRNLDTLLEHGADIDVNKLVSNLDPYDIVHNLDTLLKHGADINNVIREMDQKDIKDNIDLLREYGAEFDAYQENN
;
A
#
# COMPACT_ATOMS: atom_id res chain seq x y z
N MET A 1 -29.95 5.61 -25.08
CA MET A 1 -30.99 4.87 -24.34
C MET A 1 -31.79 3.98 -25.27
N PRO A 2 -31.69 2.65 -25.12
CA PRO A 2 -32.78 1.73 -25.42
C PRO A 2 -33.40 1.19 -24.12
N ASN A 3 -34.72 1.07 -24.10
CA ASN A 3 -35.49 0.35 -23.06
C ASN A 3 -35.05 -1.12 -23.02
N PHE A 4 -34.44 -1.57 -21.93
CA PHE A 4 -34.19 -2.99 -21.68
C PHE A 4 -35.10 -3.46 -20.55
N SER A 5 -36.15 -4.20 -20.92
CA SER A 5 -36.99 -4.94 -19.97
C SER A 5 -36.23 -6.22 -19.55
N PRO A 6 -36.15 -6.58 -18.26
CA PRO A 6 -35.35 -7.75 -17.80
C PRO A 6 -35.96 -9.12 -18.18
N ASN A 7 -37.10 -9.14 -18.87
CA ASN A 7 -37.91 -10.34 -19.08
C ASN A 7 -37.71 -10.98 -20.46
N HIS A 8 -36.46 -11.23 -20.87
CA HIS A 8 -36.19 -12.09 -22.03
C HIS A 8 -35.72 -13.47 -21.57
N PHE A 9 -36.67 -14.28 -21.08
CA PHE A 9 -36.48 -15.72 -20.95
C PHE A 9 -36.95 -16.40 -22.24
N ASN A 10 -36.01 -16.93 -23.03
CA ASN A 10 -36.30 -17.98 -24.01
C ASN A 10 -35.63 -19.26 -23.50
N TYR A 11 -36.42 -20.20 -22.93
CA TYR A 11 -35.93 -21.57 -22.74
C TYR A 11 -37.05 -22.61 -22.85
N ALA A 12 -36.75 -23.69 -23.57
CA ALA A 12 -37.60 -24.85 -23.79
C ALA A 12 -37.47 -25.86 -22.63
N PRO A 13 -38.56 -26.45 -22.11
CA PRO A 13 -38.54 -27.21 -20.86
C PRO A 13 -37.81 -28.55 -21.01
N ASN A 14 -36.76 -28.77 -20.20
CA ASN A 14 -36.22 -30.11 -19.94
C ASN A 14 -37.21 -30.89 -19.08
N THR A 15 -37.67 -32.02 -19.63
CA THR A 15 -38.80 -32.82 -19.15
C THR A 15 -38.33 -34.00 -18.31
N GLU A 16 -37.80 -33.77 -17.11
CA GLU A 16 -37.65 -34.84 -16.10
C GLU A 16 -37.87 -34.30 -14.67
N ASN A 17 -39.14 -34.08 -14.31
CA ASN A 17 -39.75 -34.27 -12.97
C ASN A 17 -41.10 -33.53 -12.88
N ASN A 18 -42.12 -34.05 -13.55
CA ASN A 18 -43.48 -33.52 -13.45
C ASN A 18 -44.34 -34.36 -12.49
N GLN A 19 -44.50 -33.88 -11.25
CA GLN A 19 -45.73 -34.07 -10.46
C GLN A 19 -46.06 -32.77 -9.70
N ASN A 20 -46.78 -31.92 -10.44
CA ASN A 20 -47.63 -30.76 -10.17
C ASN A 20 -47.81 -30.23 -8.73
N GLU A 21 -47.11 -29.14 -8.44
CA GLU A 21 -47.67 -27.98 -7.73
C GLU A 21 -47.94 -26.91 -8.81
N ILE A 22 -49.18 -26.43 -8.98
CA ILE A 22 -49.51 -25.45 -10.02
C ILE A 22 -49.02 -24.07 -9.57
N LEU A 23 -47.73 -23.82 -9.72
CA LEU A 23 -47.12 -22.51 -9.48
C LEU A 23 -47.42 -21.57 -10.65
N SER A 24 -47.77 -20.31 -10.35
CA SER A 24 -47.85 -19.24 -11.35
C SER A 24 -46.48 -18.94 -11.96
N ASP A 25 -46.43 -18.31 -13.13
CA ASP A 25 -45.16 -17.98 -13.80
C ASP A 25 -44.25 -17.10 -12.92
N LYS A 26 -44.83 -16.18 -12.15
CA LYS A 26 -44.12 -15.38 -11.14
C LYS A 26 -43.49 -16.25 -10.05
N GLN A 27 -44.22 -17.24 -9.55
CA GLN A 27 -43.72 -18.16 -8.52
C GLN A 27 -42.64 -19.11 -9.04
N ARG A 28 -42.74 -19.55 -10.31
CA ARG A 28 -41.71 -20.34 -10.96
C ARG A 28 -40.41 -19.56 -11.13
N LEU A 29 -40.52 -18.30 -11.55
CA LEU A 29 -39.36 -17.42 -11.69
C LEU A 29 -38.68 -17.13 -10.35
N ALA A 30 -39.46 -16.80 -9.31
CA ALA A 30 -38.93 -16.57 -7.96
C ALA A 30 -38.21 -17.82 -7.41
N ARG A 31 -38.81 -19.01 -7.62
CA ARG A 31 -38.17 -20.28 -7.26
C ARG A 31 -36.82 -20.46 -7.96
N LEU A 32 -36.76 -20.26 -9.27
CA LEU A 32 -35.52 -20.40 -10.04
C LEU A 32 -34.44 -19.42 -9.55
N GLN A 33 -34.82 -18.17 -9.30
CA GLN A 33 -33.92 -17.15 -8.76
C GLN A 33 -33.37 -17.55 -7.38
N ASN A 34 -34.19 -18.13 -6.50
CA ASN A 34 -33.71 -18.65 -5.21
C ASN A 34 -32.81 -19.89 -5.35
N GLU A 35 -33.00 -20.72 -6.38
CA GLU A 35 -32.07 -21.83 -6.67
C GLU A 35 -30.68 -21.29 -7.05
N ILE A 36 -30.62 -20.26 -7.91
CA ILE A 36 -29.39 -19.56 -8.27
C ILE A 36 -28.75 -18.96 -7.01
N GLY A 37 -29.51 -18.13 -6.29
CA GLY A 37 -29.06 -17.46 -5.08
C GLY A 37 -28.54 -18.42 -4.01
N SER A 38 -29.21 -19.55 -3.82
CA SER A 38 -28.79 -20.55 -2.83
C SER A 38 -27.41 -21.15 -3.12
N LYS A 39 -27.08 -21.35 -4.41
CA LYS A 39 -25.76 -21.81 -4.84
C LYS A 39 -24.71 -20.73 -4.60
N VAL A 40 -24.97 -19.50 -5.05
CA VAL A 40 -24.06 -18.36 -4.91
C VAL A 40 -23.76 -18.07 -3.43
N LEU A 41 -24.80 -18.02 -2.58
CA LEU A 41 -24.63 -17.80 -1.14
C LEU A 41 -23.85 -18.92 -0.45
N THR A 42 -23.94 -20.16 -0.96
CA THR A 42 -23.14 -21.29 -0.45
C THR A 42 -21.66 -21.14 -0.80
N LEU A 43 -21.32 -20.64 -2.00
CA LEU A 43 -19.93 -20.42 -2.42
C LEU A 43 -19.23 -19.42 -1.50
N VAL A 44 -19.95 -18.39 -1.05
CA VAL A 44 -19.43 -17.38 -0.13
C VAL A 44 -19.61 -17.74 1.34
N GLY A 45 -20.10 -18.94 1.67
CA GLY A 45 -20.29 -19.41 3.05
C GLY A 45 -21.28 -18.58 3.88
N PHE A 46 -22.32 -18.02 3.25
CA PHE A 46 -23.31 -17.18 3.91
C PHE A 46 -24.03 -17.91 5.05
N GLU A 47 -24.40 -19.18 4.87
CA GLU A 47 -25.09 -19.99 5.89
C GLU A 47 -24.26 -20.21 7.14
N SER A 48 -22.93 -20.25 6.99
CA SER A 48 -22.01 -20.51 8.08
C SER A 48 -21.86 -19.28 8.97
N ARG A 49 -21.87 -18.07 8.38
CA ARG A 49 -21.86 -16.80 9.11
C ARG A 49 -23.23 -16.46 9.71
N ASN A 50 -24.31 -16.74 9.00
CA ASN A 50 -25.68 -16.40 9.39
C ASN A 50 -26.44 -17.60 9.96
N LYS A 51 -25.74 -18.44 10.73
CA LYS A 51 -26.16 -19.79 11.12
C LYS A 51 -27.53 -19.82 11.81
N ASP A 52 -27.80 -18.87 12.70
CA ASP A 52 -29.02 -18.88 13.52
C ASP A 52 -30.27 -18.59 12.69
N ILE A 53 -30.25 -17.51 11.89
CA ILE A 53 -31.39 -17.13 11.05
C ILE A 53 -31.61 -18.11 9.89
N VAL A 54 -30.52 -18.62 9.31
CA VAL A 54 -30.57 -19.59 8.21
C VAL A 54 -31.09 -20.94 8.70
N ASN A 55 -30.60 -21.46 9.83
CA ASN A 55 -31.11 -22.72 10.38
C ASN A 55 -32.54 -22.57 10.91
N SER A 56 -32.90 -21.43 11.51
CA SER A 56 -34.29 -21.16 11.90
C SER A 56 -35.23 -21.28 10.70
N SER A 57 -34.84 -20.72 9.55
CA SER A 57 -35.67 -20.76 8.34
C SER A 57 -35.74 -22.19 7.76
N PHE A 58 -34.62 -22.90 7.75
CA PHE A 58 -34.54 -24.30 7.33
C PHE A 58 -35.42 -25.22 8.18
N GLU A 59 -35.36 -25.12 9.51
CA GLU A 59 -36.18 -25.96 10.39
C GLU A 59 -37.68 -25.64 10.29
N LYS A 60 -38.07 -24.39 9.99
CA LYS A 60 -39.46 -24.03 9.70
C LYS A 60 -39.95 -24.69 8.41
N ALA A 61 -39.18 -24.58 7.33
CA ALA A 61 -39.50 -25.21 6.05
C ALA A 61 -39.60 -26.74 6.18
N ARG A 62 -38.70 -27.37 6.96
CA ARG A 62 -38.77 -28.81 7.26
C ARG A 62 -40.04 -29.21 7.99
N LYS A 63 -40.46 -28.43 9.01
CA LYS A 63 -41.71 -28.68 9.74
C LYS A 63 -42.94 -28.54 8.84
N GLN A 64 -42.86 -27.73 7.79
CA GLN A 64 -43.90 -27.54 6.80
C GLN A 64 -43.84 -28.54 5.63
N ASN A 65 -42.89 -29.48 5.65
CA ASN A 65 -42.64 -30.46 4.59
C ASN A 65 -42.38 -29.83 3.20
N GLU A 66 -41.77 -28.66 3.16
CA GLU A 66 -41.43 -27.97 1.92
C GLU A 66 -40.33 -28.72 1.14
N LYS A 67 -40.45 -28.75 -0.20
CA LYS A 67 -39.44 -29.34 -1.08
C LYS A 67 -38.31 -28.35 -1.38
N LEU A 68 -37.20 -28.49 -0.68
CA LEU A 68 -36.01 -27.66 -0.80
C LEU A 68 -35.01 -28.23 -1.84
N PRO A 69 -34.70 -27.51 -2.94
CA PRO A 69 -33.75 -27.94 -3.96
C PRO A 69 -32.28 -27.79 -3.48
N GLY A 70 -31.36 -28.45 -4.18
CA GLY A 70 -29.92 -28.33 -3.95
C GLY A 70 -29.32 -29.28 -2.91
N LYS A 71 -28.01 -29.08 -2.65
CA LYS A 71 -27.20 -29.78 -1.64
C LYS A 71 -27.44 -29.23 -0.23
N ASN A 72 -26.76 -29.77 0.80
CA ASN A 72 -27.04 -29.52 2.22
C ASN A 72 -27.11 -28.01 2.61
N ASN A 73 -26.10 -27.23 2.22
CA ASN A 73 -26.04 -25.79 2.53
C ASN A 73 -26.93 -24.98 1.58
N GLU A 74 -27.02 -25.37 0.30
CA GLU A 74 -27.94 -24.77 -0.67
C GLU A 74 -29.39 -24.85 -0.18
N ARG A 75 -29.85 -25.99 0.36
CA ARG A 75 -31.20 -26.13 0.93
C ARG A 75 -31.48 -25.16 2.07
N ARG A 76 -30.47 -24.85 2.88
CA ARG A 76 -30.59 -23.90 4.00
C ARG A 76 -30.71 -22.47 3.50
N ASN A 77 -29.82 -22.10 2.58
CA ASN A 77 -29.86 -20.79 1.93
C ASN A 77 -31.17 -20.61 1.13
N PHE A 78 -31.65 -21.65 0.45
CA PHE A 78 -32.92 -21.64 -0.25
C PHE A 78 -34.11 -21.43 0.71
N ALA A 79 -34.14 -22.13 1.85
CA ALA A 79 -35.19 -21.94 2.86
C ALA A 79 -35.17 -20.53 3.46
N TYR A 80 -33.98 -19.97 3.68
CA TYR A 80 -33.80 -18.59 4.10
C TYR A 80 -34.36 -17.60 3.07
N LEU A 81 -33.94 -17.70 1.81
CA LEU A 81 -34.39 -16.82 0.72
C LEU A 81 -35.90 -16.92 0.49
N SER A 82 -36.46 -18.14 0.47
CA SER A 82 -37.90 -18.36 0.29
C SER A 82 -38.72 -17.71 1.41
N ARG A 83 -38.22 -17.77 2.65
CA ARG A 83 -38.89 -17.12 3.78
C ARG A 83 -38.80 -15.61 3.68
N LEU A 84 -37.66 -15.07 3.24
CA LEU A 84 -37.47 -13.63 3.04
C LEU A 84 -38.41 -13.10 1.94
N ASP A 85 -38.45 -13.77 0.79
CA ASP A 85 -39.37 -13.46 -0.32
C ASP A 85 -40.83 -13.45 0.16
N ASN A 86 -41.25 -14.50 0.88
CA ASN A 86 -42.61 -14.59 1.42
C ASN A 86 -42.94 -13.45 2.41
N MET A 87 -41.95 -13.00 3.19
CA MET A 87 -42.14 -11.88 4.11
C MET A 87 -42.29 -10.56 3.35
N VAL A 88 -41.43 -10.30 2.37
CA VAL A 88 -41.49 -9.10 1.54
C VAL A 88 -42.76 -9.07 0.69
N GLU A 89 -43.15 -10.18 0.06
CA GLU A 89 -44.39 -10.27 -0.72
C GLU A 89 -45.63 -10.04 0.15
N LYS A 90 -45.63 -10.51 1.41
CA LYS A 90 -46.76 -10.37 2.32
C LYS A 90 -46.89 -8.96 2.92
N HIS A 91 -45.78 -8.32 3.24
CA HIS A 91 -45.75 -7.07 4.02
C HIS A 91 -45.33 -5.84 3.20
N GLY A 92 -44.86 -6.04 1.97
CA GLY A 92 -44.49 -5.01 1.01
C GLY A 92 -43.17 -4.31 1.31
N ASP A 93 -42.87 -3.33 0.47
CA ASP A 93 -41.60 -2.59 0.41
C ASP A 93 -41.23 -1.91 1.75
N ALA A 94 -42.22 -1.46 2.51
CA ALA A 94 -41.98 -0.84 3.83
C ALA A 94 -41.34 -1.82 4.84
N LEU A 95 -41.59 -3.12 4.72
CA LEU A 95 -40.86 -4.12 5.51
C LEU A 95 -39.45 -4.31 4.97
N GLU A 96 -39.29 -4.39 3.65
CA GLU A 96 -37.98 -4.58 3.01
C GLU A 96 -37.02 -3.43 3.35
N GLN A 97 -37.45 -2.18 3.22
CA GLN A 97 -36.66 -1.01 3.60
C GLN A 97 -36.21 -1.06 5.07
N LYS A 98 -37.11 -1.46 5.98
CA LYS A 98 -36.76 -1.62 7.40
C LYS A 98 -35.74 -2.74 7.64
N LEU A 99 -35.80 -3.82 6.88
CA LEU A 99 -34.83 -4.90 6.97
C LEU A 99 -33.45 -4.43 6.51
N TRP A 100 -33.36 -3.70 5.40
CA TRP A 100 -32.09 -3.16 4.90
C TRP A 100 -31.52 -2.07 5.80
N ALA A 101 -32.35 -1.14 6.29
CA ALA A 101 -31.93 -0.12 7.26
C ALA A 101 -31.41 -0.75 8.56
N ALA A 102 -32.11 -1.75 9.10
CA ALA A 102 -31.62 -2.49 10.28
C ALA A 102 -30.33 -3.28 9.99
N SER A 103 -30.18 -3.80 8.78
CA SER A 103 -28.95 -4.50 8.38
C SER A 103 -27.77 -3.54 8.24
N ALA A 104 -28.00 -2.33 7.74
CA ALA A 104 -27.01 -1.26 7.65
C ALA A 104 -26.56 -0.78 9.02
N GLU A 105 -27.51 -0.48 9.92
CA GLU A 105 -27.19 -0.02 11.28
C GLU A 105 -26.37 -1.05 12.07
N ASN A 106 -26.61 -2.36 11.86
CA ASN A 106 -25.81 -3.42 12.50
C ASN A 106 -24.35 -3.49 12.00
N LEU A 107 -23.99 -2.79 10.94
CA LEU A 107 -22.62 -2.74 10.40
C LEU A 107 -21.87 -1.47 10.80
N VAL A 108 -22.58 -0.45 11.27
CA VAL A 108 -21.98 0.81 11.73
C VAL A 108 -21.24 0.53 13.05
N MET A 109 -20.02 1.06 13.16
CA MET A 109 -19.20 0.85 14.35
C MET A 109 -19.71 1.64 15.56
N ASP A 110 -19.41 1.15 16.76
CA ASP A 110 -19.62 1.89 18.01
C ASP A 110 -18.36 2.67 18.40
N TYR A 111 -18.49 3.64 19.32
CA TYR A 111 -17.37 4.42 19.85
C TYR A 111 -16.23 3.53 20.37
N GLU A 112 -16.59 2.44 21.07
CA GLU A 112 -15.67 1.49 21.67
C GLU A 112 -14.92 0.62 20.65
N ASP A 113 -15.37 0.58 19.39
CA ASP A 113 -14.69 -0.15 18.32
C ASP A 113 -13.57 0.67 17.65
N ILE A 114 -13.50 1.99 17.88
CA ILE A 114 -12.51 2.87 17.25
C ILE A 114 -11.10 2.54 17.78
N PRO A 115 -10.15 2.12 16.92
CA PRO A 115 -8.83 1.67 17.37
C PRO A 115 -7.94 2.82 17.84
N ASP A 116 -7.07 2.55 18.83
CA ASP A 116 -6.07 3.52 19.32
C ASP A 116 -5.18 4.13 18.22
N ALA A 117 -4.96 3.38 17.14
CA ALA A 117 -4.19 3.85 15.99
C ALA A 117 -4.85 5.04 15.30
N TYR A 118 -6.19 5.07 15.20
CA TYR A 118 -6.93 6.18 14.62
C TYR A 118 -6.75 7.46 15.45
N TRP A 119 -6.88 7.37 16.77
CA TRP A 119 -6.68 8.52 17.66
C TRP A 119 -5.27 9.10 17.55
N LYS A 120 -4.25 8.23 17.52
CA LYS A 120 -2.85 8.65 17.34
C LYS A 120 -2.63 9.32 15.98
N GLN A 121 -3.29 8.85 14.93
CA GLN A 121 -3.22 9.47 13.61
C GLN A 121 -3.82 10.88 13.62
N GLN A 122 -5.00 11.06 14.24
CA GLN A 122 -5.62 12.39 14.37
C GLN A 122 -4.73 13.34 15.20
N GLU A 123 -4.11 12.85 16.27
CA GLU A 123 -3.14 13.62 17.06
C GLU A 123 -1.87 13.96 16.26
N GLN A 124 -1.40 13.05 15.39
CA GLN A 124 -0.28 13.33 14.50
C GLN A 124 -0.64 14.43 13.50
N ILE A 125 -1.84 14.41 12.92
CA ILE A 125 -2.34 15.49 12.06
C ILE A 125 -2.32 16.84 12.81
N LEU A 126 -2.69 16.86 14.10
CA LEU A 126 -2.56 18.08 14.92
C LEU A 126 -1.10 18.53 15.11
N ARG A 127 -0.17 17.59 15.27
CA ARG A 127 1.27 17.89 15.38
C ARG A 127 1.83 18.45 14.08
N ASP A 128 1.48 17.85 12.94
CA ASP A 128 1.91 18.26 11.62
C ASP A 128 1.36 19.66 11.26
N ASN A 129 0.16 19.97 11.73
CA ASN A 129 -0.43 21.31 11.66
C ASN A 129 0.10 22.28 12.74
N GLY A 130 1.19 21.95 13.44
CA GLY A 130 1.89 22.83 14.38
C GLY A 130 1.27 22.98 15.78
N GLN A 131 0.27 22.17 16.13
CA GLN A 131 -0.43 22.28 17.43
C GLN A 131 0.19 21.44 18.55
N GLY A 132 0.95 20.38 18.23
CA GLY A 132 1.83 19.68 19.18
C GLY A 132 1.16 18.96 20.37
N ARG A 133 -0.16 18.75 20.37
CA ARG A 133 -0.95 18.29 21.54
C ARG A 133 -1.75 17.01 21.28
N GLU A 134 -2.29 16.44 22.36
CA GLU A 134 -3.23 15.31 22.33
C GLU A 134 -4.69 15.79 22.16
N LEU A 135 -5.56 14.86 21.76
CA LEU A 135 -7.00 15.09 21.68
C LEU A 135 -7.64 15.01 23.08
N SER A 136 -8.44 16.01 23.42
CA SER A 136 -9.30 15.99 24.60
C SER A 136 -10.48 15.02 24.41
N ARG A 137 -11.16 14.72 25.52
CA ARG A 137 -12.31 13.81 25.50
C ARG A 137 -13.44 14.31 24.60
N ASP A 138 -13.80 15.59 24.72
CA ASP A 138 -14.88 16.19 23.93
C ASP A 138 -14.54 16.14 22.43
N GLU A 139 -13.27 16.34 22.05
CA GLU A 139 -12.81 16.23 20.66
C GLU A 139 -12.90 14.80 20.13
N LYS A 140 -12.56 13.80 20.96
CA LYS A 140 -12.74 12.39 20.59
C LYS A 140 -14.21 12.02 20.44
N GLU A 141 -15.09 12.57 21.27
CA GLU A 141 -16.53 12.35 21.16
C GLU A 141 -17.06 12.96 19.84
N THR A 142 -16.68 14.19 19.48
CA THR A 142 -17.09 14.80 18.20
C THR A 142 -16.54 14.03 16.98
N LEU A 143 -15.24 13.71 16.96
CA LEU A 143 -14.63 12.95 15.87
C LEU A 143 -15.26 11.55 15.71
N ALA A 144 -15.63 10.92 16.83
CA ALA A 144 -16.33 9.64 16.78
C ALA A 144 -17.75 9.79 16.23
N GLU A 145 -18.50 10.81 16.64
CA GLU A 145 -19.84 11.09 16.12
C GLU A 145 -19.80 11.26 14.59
N ASP A 146 -18.88 12.06 14.07
CA ASP A 146 -18.74 12.27 12.62
C ASP A 146 -18.30 11.00 11.89
N LEU A 147 -17.33 10.27 12.45
CA LEU A 147 -16.85 9.00 11.89
C LEU A 147 -18.00 7.98 11.77
N ILE A 148 -18.78 7.82 12.84
CA ILE A 148 -19.91 6.90 12.93
C ILE A 148 -21.02 7.33 11.96
N GLU A 149 -21.37 8.63 11.94
CA GLU A 149 -22.39 9.15 11.04
C GLU A 149 -21.99 8.96 9.59
N LYS A 150 -20.73 9.22 9.23
CA LYS A 150 -20.27 9.02 7.87
C LYS A 150 -20.21 7.55 7.44
N GLN A 151 -19.85 6.63 8.36
CA GLN A 151 -20.03 5.20 8.10
C GLN A 151 -21.50 4.84 7.86
N ARG A 152 -22.41 5.42 8.65
CA ARG A 152 -23.86 5.26 8.49
C ARG A 152 -24.33 5.81 7.14
N GLU A 153 -23.93 7.01 6.76
CA GLU A 153 -24.24 7.63 5.46
C GLU A 153 -23.77 6.74 4.31
N SER A 154 -22.51 6.29 4.33
CA SER A 154 -21.94 5.47 3.26
C SER A 154 -22.63 4.12 3.10
N ILE A 155 -22.92 3.37 4.18
CA ILE A 155 -23.69 2.11 4.07
C ILE A 155 -25.15 2.35 3.68
N ASN A 156 -25.73 3.49 4.07
CA ASN A 156 -27.10 3.84 3.73
C ASN A 156 -27.29 4.07 2.23
N THR A 157 -26.25 4.47 1.49
CA THR A 157 -26.31 4.53 0.02
C THR A 157 -26.66 3.16 -0.58
N TRP A 158 -26.09 2.07 -0.03
CA TRP A 158 -26.38 0.71 -0.43
C TRP A 158 -27.74 0.22 0.05
N SER A 159 -28.06 0.43 1.33
CA SER A 159 -29.34 -0.05 1.88
C SER A 159 -30.54 0.64 1.24
N ASN A 160 -30.44 1.93 0.94
CA ASN A 160 -31.50 2.69 0.28
C ASN A 160 -31.70 2.22 -1.15
N TYR A 161 -30.61 2.04 -1.91
CA TYR A 161 -30.69 1.58 -3.29
C TYR A 161 -31.22 0.14 -3.40
N LEU A 162 -30.74 -0.78 -2.54
CA LEU A 162 -31.20 -2.17 -2.55
C LEU A 162 -32.62 -2.30 -2.00
N GLY A 163 -32.99 -1.48 -1.02
CA GLY A 163 -34.33 -1.43 -0.45
C GLY A 163 -35.36 -0.64 -1.25
N ASP A 164 -34.95 -0.01 -2.34
CA ASP A 164 -35.88 0.70 -3.22
C ASP A 164 -36.82 -0.29 -3.94
N LYS A 165 -38.10 0.08 -4.05
CA LYS A 165 -39.14 -0.73 -4.69
C LYS A 165 -38.89 -0.95 -6.19
N ASP A 166 -38.20 0.00 -6.83
CA ASP A 166 -37.88 0.01 -8.25
C ASP A 166 -36.49 -0.62 -8.50
N CYS A 167 -35.83 -1.13 -7.45
CA CYS A 167 -34.60 -1.90 -7.56
C CYS A 167 -34.84 -3.15 -8.44
N PRO A 168 -34.11 -3.32 -9.56
CA PRO A 168 -34.40 -4.36 -10.54
C PRO A 168 -33.91 -5.76 -10.13
N TYR A 169 -33.25 -5.87 -8.98
CA TYR A 169 -32.57 -7.09 -8.56
C TYR A 169 -33.47 -8.02 -7.74
N PRO A 170 -33.34 -9.34 -7.92
CA PRO A 170 -33.98 -10.31 -7.04
C PRO A 170 -33.38 -10.26 -5.63
N LEU A 171 -34.17 -10.63 -4.61
CA LEU A 171 -33.77 -10.54 -3.20
C LEU A 171 -32.48 -11.30 -2.88
N TRP A 172 -32.24 -12.44 -3.52
CA TRP A 172 -30.98 -13.17 -3.31
C TRP A 172 -29.75 -12.36 -3.72
N PHE A 173 -29.85 -11.55 -4.79
CA PHE A 173 -28.74 -10.74 -5.25
C PHE A 173 -28.54 -9.53 -4.34
N LYS A 174 -29.64 -8.93 -3.85
CA LYS A 174 -29.58 -7.89 -2.82
C LYS A 174 -28.85 -8.39 -1.57
N VAL A 175 -29.19 -9.59 -1.07
CA VAL A 175 -28.51 -10.24 0.07
C VAL A 175 -27.03 -10.49 -0.24
N TYR A 176 -26.74 -11.02 -1.43
CA TYR A 176 -25.37 -11.30 -1.87
C TYR A 176 -24.50 -10.04 -1.95
N ALA A 177 -25.01 -8.97 -2.55
CA ALA A 177 -24.32 -7.69 -2.65
C ALA A 177 -24.12 -7.05 -1.27
N PHE A 178 -25.15 -7.05 -0.42
CA PHE A 178 -25.08 -6.49 0.92
C PHE A 178 -24.12 -7.26 1.85
N ASP A 179 -24.17 -8.61 1.84
CA ASP A 179 -23.15 -9.43 2.53
C ASP A 179 -21.76 -9.14 1.97
N GLY A 180 -21.62 -8.97 0.66
CA GLY A 180 -20.36 -8.59 0.02
C GLY A 180 -19.79 -7.27 0.55
N VAL A 181 -20.55 -6.18 0.46
CA VAL A 181 -20.11 -4.83 0.87
C VAL A 181 -19.83 -4.73 2.36
N SER A 182 -20.52 -5.51 3.20
CA SER A 182 -20.25 -5.56 4.66
C SER A 182 -18.82 -5.95 5.02
N LYS A 183 -18.06 -6.53 4.07
CA LYS A 183 -16.67 -6.97 4.24
C LYS A 183 -15.66 -6.11 3.48
N MET A 184 -16.09 -5.02 2.83
CA MET A 184 -15.24 -4.18 2.01
C MET A 184 -14.73 -2.98 2.81
N GLY A 185 -13.41 -2.88 2.94
CA GLY A 185 -12.69 -1.69 3.41
C GLY A 185 -12.28 -0.80 2.24
N LEU A 186 -11.16 -0.08 2.39
CA LEU A 186 -10.62 0.79 1.35
C LEU A 186 -10.15 0.01 0.13
N ILE A 187 -10.18 0.65 -1.04
CA ILE A 187 -9.68 0.06 -2.27
C ILE A 187 -8.16 0.24 -2.37
N ASN A 188 -7.43 -0.87 -2.51
CA ASN A 188 -5.98 -0.84 -2.64
C ASN A 188 -5.58 -0.67 -4.11
N LYS A 189 -4.79 0.38 -4.41
CA LYS A 189 -4.42 0.78 -5.78
C LYS A 189 -3.54 -0.26 -6.49
N GLU A 190 -2.62 -0.89 -5.77
CA GLU A 190 -1.65 -1.83 -6.34
C GLU A 190 -2.30 -3.16 -6.69
N THR A 191 -3.03 -3.73 -5.72
CA THR A 191 -3.71 -5.01 -5.89
C THR A 191 -5.00 -4.90 -6.69
N LYS A 192 -5.58 -3.68 -6.76
CA LYS A 192 -6.90 -3.41 -7.33
C LYS A 192 -8.00 -4.24 -6.65
N GLU A 193 -7.88 -4.46 -5.35
CA GLU A 193 -8.83 -5.20 -4.53
C GLU A 193 -9.22 -4.37 -3.29
N PHE A 194 -10.41 -4.62 -2.75
CA PHE A 194 -10.81 -4.03 -1.47
C PHE A 194 -10.12 -4.73 -0.31
N GLU A 195 -9.63 -3.95 0.63
CA GLU A 195 -9.18 -4.44 1.93
C GLU A 195 -10.34 -5.09 2.69
N LYS A 196 -9.99 -5.94 3.66
CA LYS A 196 -10.99 -6.59 4.49
C LYS A 196 -11.48 -5.63 5.56
N ARG A 197 -12.79 -5.53 5.71
CA ARG A 197 -13.44 -4.83 6.82
C ARG A 197 -13.74 -5.76 7.98
N ASP A 198 -13.57 -5.24 9.19
CA ASP A 198 -14.11 -5.76 10.45
C ASP A 198 -14.69 -4.61 11.28
N LYS A 199 -15.14 -4.90 12.51
CA LYS A 199 -15.77 -3.91 13.40
C LYS A 199 -14.87 -2.73 13.78
N SER A 200 -13.54 -2.89 13.70
CA SER A 200 -12.56 -1.83 14.00
C SER A 200 -12.16 -1.00 12.78
N THR A 201 -12.71 -1.31 11.61
CA THR A 201 -12.43 -0.57 10.38
C THR A 201 -13.09 0.80 10.44
N VAL A 202 -12.27 1.84 10.47
CA VAL A 202 -12.74 3.24 10.53
C VAL A 202 -13.20 3.79 9.18
N ALA A 203 -12.69 3.23 8.07
CA ALA A 203 -13.01 3.70 6.73
C ALA A 203 -14.51 3.65 6.43
N SER A 204 -14.98 4.51 5.53
CA SER A 204 -16.35 4.43 5.00
C SER A 204 -16.56 3.22 4.09
N PHE A 205 -17.83 2.84 3.89
CA PHE A 205 -18.16 1.79 2.93
C PHE A 205 -17.93 2.31 1.50
N PRO A 206 -17.48 1.46 0.56
CA PRO A 206 -17.26 1.89 -0.81
C PRO A 206 -18.52 2.49 -1.43
N THR A 207 -18.37 3.56 -2.22
CA THR A 207 -19.49 4.18 -2.91
C THR A 207 -20.18 3.18 -3.86
N LEU A 208 -21.51 3.14 -3.80
CA LEU A 208 -22.29 2.33 -4.73
C LEU A 208 -22.18 2.88 -6.15
N ASN A 209 -21.79 2.00 -7.08
CA ASN A 209 -21.83 2.23 -8.51
C ASN A 209 -22.88 1.29 -9.13
N PRO A 210 -24.07 1.80 -9.50
CA PRO A 210 -25.16 0.99 -10.06
C PRO A 210 -24.79 0.25 -11.35
N GLU A 211 -23.92 0.80 -12.20
CA GLU A 211 -23.46 0.16 -13.43
C GLU A 211 -22.59 -1.06 -13.11
N VAL A 212 -21.62 -0.90 -12.21
CA VAL A 212 -20.74 -1.98 -11.77
C VAL A 212 -21.56 -3.08 -11.10
N LEU A 213 -22.51 -2.70 -10.24
CA LEU A 213 -23.43 -3.66 -9.60
C LEU A 213 -24.24 -4.44 -10.64
N ALA A 214 -24.69 -3.80 -11.73
CA ALA A 214 -25.42 -4.45 -12.81
C ALA A 214 -24.54 -5.45 -13.59
N LYS A 215 -23.27 -5.10 -13.84
CA LYS A 215 -22.32 -6.02 -14.48
C LYS A 215 -22.03 -7.25 -13.61
N VAL A 216 -21.83 -7.04 -12.30
CA VAL A 216 -21.67 -8.14 -11.32
C VAL A 216 -22.91 -9.04 -11.32
N TYR A 217 -24.12 -8.47 -11.28
CA TYR A 217 -25.37 -9.23 -11.37
C TYR A 217 -25.43 -10.06 -12.65
N ARG A 218 -25.18 -9.44 -13.80
CA ARG A 218 -25.22 -10.09 -15.11
C ARG A 218 -24.26 -11.29 -15.16
N ASN A 219 -23.00 -11.10 -14.77
CA ASN A 219 -22.00 -12.16 -14.81
C ASN A 219 -22.38 -13.37 -13.93
N ILE A 220 -22.87 -13.12 -12.71
CA ILE A 220 -23.31 -14.19 -11.82
C ILE A 220 -24.59 -14.87 -12.34
N ASN A 221 -25.59 -14.07 -12.72
CA ASN A 221 -26.89 -14.59 -13.13
C ASN A 221 -26.81 -15.37 -14.44
N GLU A 222 -26.04 -14.91 -15.42
CA GLU A 222 -25.85 -15.63 -16.69
C GLU A 222 -25.08 -16.94 -16.48
N PHE A 223 -23.98 -16.92 -15.71
CA PHE A 223 -23.17 -18.10 -15.45
C PHE A 223 -23.90 -19.20 -14.67
N TYR A 224 -24.71 -18.84 -13.67
CA TYR A 224 -25.41 -19.83 -12.83
C TYR A 224 -26.87 -20.08 -13.20
N GLY A 225 -27.49 -19.17 -13.97
CA GLY A 225 -28.94 -19.13 -14.17
C GLY A 225 -29.42 -19.17 -15.61
N VAL A 226 -28.57 -18.90 -16.60
CA VAL A 226 -28.95 -18.86 -18.02
C VAL A 226 -28.24 -19.98 -18.79
N ASP A 227 -27.01 -19.73 -19.26
CA ASP A 227 -26.21 -20.71 -19.98
C ASP A 227 -24.72 -20.48 -19.70
N LYS A 228 -24.14 -21.44 -18.99
CA LYS A 228 -22.74 -21.40 -18.59
C LYS A 228 -21.79 -21.53 -19.78
N GLU A 229 -22.11 -22.37 -20.75
CA GLU A 229 -21.23 -22.62 -21.90
C GLU A 229 -21.22 -21.39 -22.82
N ASP A 230 -22.39 -20.78 -23.06
CA ASP A 230 -22.49 -19.53 -23.82
C ASP A 230 -21.78 -18.37 -23.12
N TRP A 231 -21.92 -18.25 -21.79
CA TRP A 231 -21.21 -17.21 -21.03
C TRP A 231 -19.69 -17.41 -21.08
N LEU A 232 -19.20 -18.66 -20.96
CA LEU A 232 -17.78 -18.99 -21.10
C LEU A 232 -17.26 -18.69 -22.52
N ALA A 233 -18.07 -18.94 -23.55
CA ALA A 233 -17.72 -18.62 -24.93
C ALA A 233 -17.62 -17.11 -25.20
N GLN A 234 -18.32 -16.27 -24.43
CA GLN A 234 -18.24 -14.81 -24.51
C GLN A 234 -17.03 -14.22 -23.75
N HIS A 235 -16.40 -15.00 -22.87
CA HIS A 235 -15.25 -14.56 -22.05
C HIS A 235 -14.07 -15.57 -22.14
N PRO A 236 -13.61 -15.94 -23.35
CA PRO A 236 -12.64 -17.04 -23.51
C PRO A 236 -11.25 -16.70 -22.96
N ASP A 237 -10.87 -15.42 -22.95
CA ASP A 237 -9.53 -14.94 -22.58
C ASP A 237 -9.48 -14.23 -21.21
N ASP A 238 -10.56 -14.28 -20.41
CA ASP A 238 -10.62 -13.64 -19.09
C ASP A 238 -10.67 -14.67 -17.95
N GLU A 239 -9.56 -15.41 -17.80
CA GLU A 239 -9.43 -16.42 -16.74
C GLU A 239 -9.68 -15.85 -15.34
N LYS A 240 -9.33 -14.57 -15.13
CA LYS A 240 -9.56 -13.87 -13.85
C LYS A 240 -11.06 -13.70 -13.62
N LEU A 241 -11.84 -13.22 -14.59
CA LEU A 241 -13.30 -13.10 -14.45
C LEU A 241 -13.94 -14.46 -14.17
N VAL A 242 -13.56 -15.47 -14.96
CA VAL A 242 -14.09 -16.83 -14.84
C VAL A 242 -13.83 -17.39 -13.43
N SER A 243 -12.62 -17.22 -12.91
CA SER A 243 -12.25 -17.65 -11.55
C SER A 243 -13.08 -16.93 -10.48
N LEU A 244 -13.22 -15.61 -10.62
CA LEU A 244 -13.98 -14.80 -9.67
C LEU A 244 -15.47 -15.15 -9.67
N VAL A 245 -16.10 -15.34 -10.83
CA VAL A 245 -17.50 -15.78 -10.97
C VAL A 245 -17.70 -17.17 -10.36
N LYS A 246 -16.76 -18.09 -10.58
CA LYS A 246 -16.79 -19.43 -9.95
C LYS A 246 -16.69 -19.38 -8.43
N SER A 247 -15.95 -18.42 -7.88
CA SER A 247 -15.82 -18.24 -6.43
C SER A 247 -17.02 -17.51 -5.80
N GLY A 248 -17.76 -16.73 -6.59
CA GLY A 248 -18.80 -15.83 -6.08
C GLY A 248 -18.26 -14.73 -5.17
N ASN A 249 -16.98 -14.38 -5.22
CA ASN A 249 -16.42 -13.36 -4.32
C ASN A 249 -16.88 -11.96 -4.76
N PHE A 250 -17.96 -11.45 -4.14
CA PHE A 250 -18.52 -10.14 -4.47
C PHE A 250 -17.49 -8.99 -4.40
N PRO A 251 -16.73 -8.80 -3.30
CA PRO A 251 -15.72 -7.74 -3.25
C PRO A 251 -14.75 -7.73 -4.45
N LYS A 252 -14.23 -8.90 -4.83
CA LYS A 252 -13.27 -9.01 -5.93
C LYS A 252 -13.93 -8.83 -7.30
N LEU A 253 -15.14 -9.34 -7.49
CA LEU A 253 -15.91 -9.14 -8.72
C LEU A 253 -16.27 -7.66 -8.91
N TYR A 254 -16.74 -7.02 -7.85
CA TYR A 254 -17.08 -5.60 -7.85
C TYR A 254 -15.84 -4.74 -8.14
N ALA A 255 -14.70 -5.02 -7.50
CA ALA A 255 -13.44 -4.32 -7.78
C ALA A 255 -13.01 -4.48 -9.25
N LYS A 256 -13.03 -5.72 -9.79
CA LYS A 256 -12.66 -5.96 -11.18
C LYS A 256 -13.52 -5.16 -12.16
N GLU A 257 -14.84 -5.26 -12.02
CA GLU A 257 -15.79 -4.53 -12.87
C GLU A 257 -15.67 -3.01 -12.68
N LEU A 258 -15.39 -2.54 -11.46
CA LEU A 258 -15.14 -1.13 -11.17
C LEU A 258 -13.91 -0.61 -11.93
N PHE A 259 -12.78 -1.33 -11.89
CA PHE A 259 -11.56 -0.91 -12.62
C PHE A 259 -11.65 -1.07 -14.13
N GLU A 260 -12.51 -1.96 -14.64
CA GLU A 260 -12.79 -2.07 -16.07
C GLU A 260 -13.74 -0.98 -16.56
N THR A 261 -14.67 -0.54 -15.70
CA THR A 261 -15.61 0.54 -15.99
C THR A 261 -14.97 1.91 -15.82
N LYS A 262 -14.14 2.07 -14.78
CA LYS A 262 -13.45 3.31 -14.44
C LYS A 262 -12.07 3.33 -15.08
N THR A 263 -11.99 3.90 -16.28
CA THR A 263 -10.71 4.18 -16.92
C THR A 263 -10.00 5.30 -16.16
N ILE A 264 -8.99 4.95 -15.37
CA ILE A 264 -8.05 5.93 -14.83
C ILE A 264 -7.23 6.48 -15.99
N ILE A 265 -7.54 7.73 -16.37
CA ILE A 265 -6.77 8.42 -17.41
C ILE A 265 -5.42 8.76 -16.79
N LYS A 266 -4.38 8.19 -17.40
CA LYS A 266 -3.00 8.45 -17.01
C LYS A 266 -2.57 9.82 -17.51
N THR A 267 -1.65 10.41 -16.76
CA THR A 267 -0.94 11.62 -17.15
C THR A 267 -0.16 11.40 -18.45
N PRO A 268 -0.30 12.26 -19.47
CA PRO A 268 0.55 12.26 -20.65
C PRO A 268 2.04 12.34 -20.29
N GLU A 269 2.89 11.67 -21.07
CA GLU A 269 4.34 11.62 -20.80
C GLU A 269 5.05 12.96 -21.01
N LYS A 270 4.46 13.87 -21.79
CA LYS A 270 5.06 15.14 -22.17
C LYS A 270 4.29 16.34 -21.61
N PRO A 271 4.97 17.35 -21.06
CA PRO A 271 4.32 18.56 -20.55
C PRO A 271 3.45 19.28 -21.58
N GLU A 272 3.86 19.31 -22.86
CA GLU A 272 3.10 19.98 -23.93
C GLU A 272 1.76 19.33 -24.27
N ASP A 273 1.59 18.05 -23.92
CA ASP A 273 0.36 17.29 -24.15
C ASP A 273 -0.61 17.38 -22.94
N ILE A 274 -0.20 18.07 -21.87
CA ILE A 274 -1.03 18.27 -20.68
C ILE A 274 -2.08 19.35 -20.96
N GLU A 275 -3.30 18.91 -21.21
CA GLU A 275 -4.48 19.77 -21.24
C GLU A 275 -5.46 19.38 -20.13
N GLY A 276 -5.86 20.36 -19.31
CA GLY A 276 -6.78 20.13 -18.21
C GLY A 276 -7.12 21.42 -17.48
N ASP A 277 -7.93 21.30 -16.43
CA ASP A 277 -8.33 22.42 -15.58
C ASP A 277 -8.35 22.03 -14.10
N TRP A 278 -8.35 23.04 -13.24
CA TRP A 278 -8.34 22.90 -11.78
C TRP A 278 -9.75 23.03 -11.20
N PHE A 279 -10.13 22.06 -10.37
CA PHE A 279 -11.43 21.98 -9.70
C PHE A 279 -11.22 22.07 -8.20
N THR A 280 -12.04 22.87 -7.53
CA THR A 280 -11.89 23.12 -6.09
C THR A 280 -13.02 22.46 -5.33
N TYR A 281 -12.69 21.75 -4.26
CA TYR A 281 -13.60 21.04 -3.36
C TYR A 281 -13.39 21.57 -1.95
N GLN A 282 -14.48 21.83 -1.26
CA GLN A 282 -14.53 22.38 0.10
C GLN A 282 -15.47 21.54 0.96
N LEU A 283 -15.61 21.90 2.25
CA LEU A 283 -16.54 21.23 3.16
C LEU A 283 -17.95 21.16 2.55
N GLY A 284 -18.53 19.95 2.52
CA GLY A 284 -19.78 19.64 1.83
C GLY A 284 -19.64 19.03 0.42
N ASP A 285 -18.44 19.01 -0.16
CA ASP A 285 -18.15 18.37 -1.47
C ASP A 285 -17.43 17.01 -1.32
N GLU A 286 -17.55 16.34 -0.16
CA GLU A 286 -16.75 15.16 0.18
C GLU A 286 -16.98 13.99 -0.77
N ASP A 287 -18.24 13.75 -1.15
CA ASP A 287 -18.60 12.66 -2.06
C ASP A 287 -18.08 12.93 -3.48
N GLU A 288 -18.19 14.17 -3.98
CA GLU A 288 -17.62 14.56 -5.27
C GLU A 288 -16.10 14.43 -5.27
N LEU A 289 -15.42 14.87 -4.21
CA LEU A 289 -13.98 14.74 -4.05
C LEU A 289 -13.55 13.27 -4.02
N ALA A 290 -14.25 12.44 -3.24
CA ALA A 290 -14.00 11.00 -3.15
C ALA A 290 -14.18 10.30 -4.50
N ASN A 291 -15.22 10.66 -5.27
CA ASN A 291 -15.44 10.12 -6.60
C ASN A 291 -14.30 10.45 -7.58
N VAL A 292 -13.72 11.65 -7.49
CA VAL A 292 -12.58 12.07 -8.32
C VAL A 292 -11.27 11.42 -7.88
N ALA A 293 -11.14 11.06 -6.59
CA ALA A 293 -10.00 10.34 -6.04
C ALA A 293 -10.10 8.80 -6.16
N GLU A 294 -11.29 8.25 -6.38
CA GLU A 294 -11.47 6.80 -6.42
C GLU A 294 -10.64 6.18 -7.57
N GLY A 295 -9.81 5.20 -7.22
CA GLY A 295 -8.89 4.53 -8.14
C GLY A 295 -7.54 5.24 -8.38
N THR A 296 -7.33 6.45 -7.84
CA THR A 296 -6.02 7.13 -7.86
C THR A 296 -5.08 6.63 -6.76
N GLY A 297 -5.64 6.00 -5.72
CA GLY A 297 -4.95 5.59 -4.49
C GLY A 297 -4.73 6.71 -3.47
N TRP A 298 -5.33 7.88 -3.69
CA TRP A 298 -5.36 8.91 -2.65
C TRP A 298 -6.33 8.51 -1.54
N CYS A 299 -5.96 8.81 -0.29
CA CYS A 299 -6.78 8.48 0.88
C CYS A 299 -8.11 9.26 0.93
N ILE A 300 -8.18 10.42 0.27
CA ILE A 300 -9.41 11.20 0.08
C ILE A 300 -10.45 10.52 -0.81
N ALA A 301 -10.16 9.33 -1.36
CA ALA A 301 -11.18 8.46 -1.95
C ALA A 301 -12.18 7.93 -0.90
N ASP A 302 -11.87 8.08 0.39
CA ASP A 302 -12.81 7.93 1.49
C ASP A 302 -13.44 9.29 1.84
N PRO A 303 -14.77 9.46 1.73
CA PRO A 303 -15.46 10.70 2.09
C PRO A 303 -15.18 11.19 3.53
N ASN A 304 -14.91 10.29 4.48
CA ASN A 304 -14.67 10.65 5.88
C ASN A 304 -13.27 11.23 6.03
N VAL A 305 -12.31 10.66 5.31
CA VAL A 305 -10.94 11.17 5.26
C VAL A 305 -10.95 12.55 4.58
N ALA A 306 -11.69 12.70 3.49
CA ALA A 306 -11.92 13.98 2.83
C ALA A 306 -12.53 15.00 3.80
N HIS A 307 -13.60 14.63 4.51
CA HIS A 307 -14.26 15.47 5.51
C HIS A 307 -13.28 15.93 6.59
N ASN A 308 -12.52 15.00 7.18
CA ASN A 308 -11.57 15.31 8.25
C ASN A 308 -10.52 16.33 7.80
N TYR A 309 -10.04 16.22 6.56
CA TYR A 309 -9.10 17.18 6.00
C TYR A 309 -9.71 18.55 5.71
N LEU A 310 -10.99 18.62 5.37
CA LEU A 310 -11.72 19.84 5.05
C LEU A 310 -12.23 20.57 6.32
N GLU A 311 -12.58 19.84 7.36
CA GLU A 311 -13.17 20.37 8.59
C GLU A 311 -12.12 20.75 9.65
N TYR A 312 -11.22 19.83 10.02
CA TYR A 312 -10.63 19.84 11.37
C TYR A 312 -9.29 20.53 11.56
N GLY A 313 -8.60 21.01 10.53
CA GLY A 313 -7.28 21.63 10.74
C GLY A 313 -7.29 22.99 11.49
N ASN A 314 -8.34 23.33 12.24
CA ASN A 314 -8.33 24.39 13.26
C ASN A 314 -9.18 23.96 14.48
N TYR A 315 -8.53 23.61 15.60
CA TYR A 315 -9.23 23.36 16.87
C TYR A 315 -8.91 24.47 17.86
N GLY A 316 -9.93 25.23 18.22
CA GLY A 316 -9.86 26.15 19.35
C GLY A 316 -10.82 27.32 19.25
N TYR A 317 -12.10 27.11 19.53
CA TYR A 317 -12.87 28.11 20.29
C TYR A 317 -13.84 27.42 21.24
N SER A 318 -13.73 27.80 22.52
CA SER A 318 -14.65 27.39 23.57
C SER A 318 -16.09 27.74 23.18
N ARG A 319 -16.97 26.77 23.37
CA ARG A 319 -18.43 26.94 23.35
C ARG A 319 -18.83 27.96 24.42
N ASN A 320 -19.00 29.21 24.02
CA ASN A 320 -19.93 30.12 24.67
C ASN A 320 -21.15 30.23 23.76
N GLU A 321 -22.30 29.91 24.34
CA GLU A 321 -23.61 30.04 23.73
C GLU A 321 -23.81 31.48 23.24
N GLU A 322 -23.76 31.67 21.91
CA GLU A 322 -24.65 32.50 21.09
C GLU A 322 -24.03 32.73 19.69
N ALA A 323 -24.85 32.47 18.67
CA ALA A 323 -24.67 32.78 17.24
C ALA A 323 -23.95 31.73 16.35
N ASP A 324 -24.66 31.39 15.27
CA ASP A 324 -24.16 30.73 14.06
C ASP A 324 -22.91 31.46 13.53
N GLU A 325 -21.73 30.87 13.70
CA GLU A 325 -20.57 31.17 12.85
C GLU A 325 -20.20 29.91 12.08
N GLU A 326 -20.50 29.96 10.78
CA GLU A 326 -20.02 29.12 9.69
C GLU A 326 -18.57 28.66 9.94
N SER A 327 -18.27 27.36 9.76
CA SER A 327 -16.91 26.83 9.90
C SER A 327 -15.92 27.69 9.09
N ASN A 328 -15.09 28.46 9.79
CA ASN A 328 -14.12 29.38 9.18
C ASN A 328 -12.93 28.65 8.52
N SER A 329 -13.00 27.31 8.38
CA SER A 329 -11.97 26.52 7.72
C SER A 329 -11.80 26.96 6.27
N LYS A 330 -10.59 27.37 5.91
CA LYS A 330 -10.21 27.64 4.51
C LYS A 330 -9.60 26.42 3.83
N ALA A 331 -9.69 25.23 4.45
CA ALA A 331 -9.17 24.01 3.86
C ALA A 331 -9.94 23.66 2.60
N LYS A 332 -9.18 23.25 1.58
CA LYS A 332 -9.68 22.93 0.25
C LYS A 332 -8.79 21.87 -0.38
N PHE A 333 -9.40 21.07 -1.24
CA PHE A 333 -8.65 20.31 -2.23
C PHE A 333 -8.82 20.97 -3.59
N ILE A 334 -7.70 21.18 -4.28
CA ILE A 334 -7.68 21.69 -5.66
C ILE A 334 -7.13 20.57 -6.52
N ILE A 335 -8.00 19.94 -7.31
CA ILE A 335 -7.68 18.76 -8.12
C ILE A 335 -7.55 19.15 -9.58
N PHE A 336 -6.46 18.74 -10.23
CA PHE A 336 -6.28 18.87 -11.66
C PHE A 336 -6.91 17.67 -12.38
N LYS A 337 -7.82 17.93 -13.31
CA LYS A 337 -8.44 16.93 -14.18
C LYS A 337 -8.02 17.19 -15.62
N LEU A 338 -7.64 16.14 -16.35
CA LEU A 338 -7.28 16.24 -17.77
C LEU A 338 -8.54 16.44 -18.61
N LYS A 339 -8.42 17.06 -19.78
CA LYS A 339 -9.51 17.07 -20.75
C LYS A 339 -9.75 15.67 -21.28
N ALA A 340 -11.01 15.27 -21.32
CA ALA A 340 -11.46 14.01 -21.88
C ALA A 340 -12.67 14.27 -22.79
N PRO A 341 -12.48 14.35 -24.13
CA PRO A 341 -13.53 14.72 -25.07
C PRO A 341 -14.77 13.81 -25.05
N ASN A 342 -14.60 12.58 -24.56
CA ASN A 342 -15.66 11.58 -24.48
C ASN A 342 -16.37 11.56 -23.12
N SER A 343 -16.01 12.45 -22.19
CA SER A 343 -16.64 12.57 -20.87
C SER A 343 -17.83 13.53 -20.90
N PRO A 344 -18.90 13.31 -20.10
CA PRO A 344 -20.06 14.19 -20.03
C PRO A 344 -19.74 15.67 -19.74
N ASP A 345 -18.74 15.92 -18.89
CA ASP A 345 -18.29 17.27 -18.50
C ASP A 345 -17.07 17.76 -19.30
N GLY A 346 -16.54 16.93 -20.21
CA GLY A 346 -15.34 17.21 -20.99
C GLY A 346 -14.01 16.96 -20.27
N TYR A 347 -14.03 16.37 -19.06
CA TYR A 347 -12.83 16.10 -18.24
C TYR A 347 -12.74 14.65 -17.79
N SER A 348 -11.54 14.21 -17.41
CA SER A 348 -11.30 12.89 -16.83
C SER A 348 -12.17 12.66 -15.60
N THR A 349 -12.65 11.43 -15.40
CA THR A 349 -13.43 11.08 -14.21
C THR A 349 -12.58 11.06 -12.93
N ASN A 350 -11.27 10.83 -13.06
CA ASN A 350 -10.29 10.92 -11.98
C ASN A 350 -9.46 12.21 -12.04
N GLY A 351 -8.92 12.61 -10.90
CA GLY A 351 -7.83 13.59 -10.83
C GLY A 351 -6.49 12.99 -11.20
N VAL A 352 -5.54 13.84 -11.63
CA VAL A 352 -4.14 13.44 -11.88
C VAL A 352 -3.13 14.18 -11.00
N ALA A 353 -3.54 15.31 -10.40
CA ALA A 353 -2.78 15.97 -9.34
C ALA A 353 -3.73 16.57 -8.31
N SER A 354 -3.31 16.63 -7.05
CA SER A 354 -4.03 17.27 -5.96
C SER A 354 -3.15 18.28 -5.23
N ILE A 355 -3.74 19.41 -4.84
CA ILE A 355 -3.14 20.39 -3.93
C ILE A 355 -4.07 20.52 -2.74
N ARG A 356 -3.56 20.31 -1.54
CA ARG A 356 -4.32 20.50 -0.29
C ARG A 356 -3.96 21.84 0.34
N LEU A 357 -4.98 22.58 0.73
CA LEU A 357 -4.85 23.74 1.60
C LEU A 357 -5.21 23.35 3.03
N ASP A 358 -4.42 23.82 4.00
CA ASP A 358 -4.75 23.76 5.42
C ASP A 358 -5.92 24.72 5.76
N PRO A 359 -6.44 24.71 7.00
CA PRO A 359 -7.52 25.64 7.37
C PRO A 359 -7.17 27.12 7.43
N ASP A 360 -5.89 27.48 7.42
CA ASP A 360 -5.45 28.86 7.21
C ASP A 360 -5.50 29.25 5.72
N GLY A 361 -5.69 28.28 4.83
CA GLY A 361 -5.77 28.43 3.39
C GLY A 361 -4.41 28.38 2.70
N LYS A 362 -3.38 27.82 3.35
CA LYS A 362 -2.03 27.67 2.80
C LYS A 362 -1.80 26.28 2.24
N VAL A 363 -1.03 26.19 1.17
CA VAL A 363 -0.61 24.92 0.58
C VAL A 363 0.20 24.13 1.60
N THR A 364 -0.23 22.90 1.88
CA THR A 364 0.43 21.99 2.84
C THR A 364 0.88 20.68 2.19
N GLU A 365 0.19 20.23 1.13
CA GLU A 365 0.49 18.97 0.47
C GLU A 365 0.21 19.06 -1.04
N VAL A 366 1.02 18.36 -1.83
CA VAL A 366 0.85 18.20 -3.28
C VAL A 366 1.06 16.74 -3.64
N SER A 367 0.17 16.16 -4.45
CA SER A 367 0.19 14.72 -4.72
C SER A 367 -0.13 14.43 -6.19
N GLY A 368 0.47 13.38 -6.74
CA GLY A 368 0.22 12.86 -8.09
C GLY A 368 -0.15 11.38 -8.10
N LEU A 369 0.02 10.71 -9.24
CA LEU A 369 -0.36 9.30 -9.39
C LEU A 369 0.80 8.31 -9.31
N ASN A 370 2.05 8.76 -9.18
CA ASN A 370 3.20 7.87 -9.03
C ASN A 370 3.26 7.22 -7.63
N GLU A 371 4.22 6.32 -7.45
CA GLU A 371 4.50 5.67 -6.16
C GLU A 371 4.78 6.70 -5.06
N GLY A 372 4.34 6.44 -3.83
CA GLY A 372 4.40 7.42 -2.74
C GLY A 372 3.60 8.70 -3.01
N GLN A 373 2.62 8.64 -3.92
CA GLN A 373 1.84 9.77 -4.44
C GLN A 373 2.71 10.90 -5.02
N ALA A 374 3.89 10.53 -5.55
CA ALA A 374 4.76 11.46 -6.24
C ALA A 374 4.07 12.08 -7.47
N ILE A 375 4.47 13.30 -7.82
CA ILE A 375 3.96 13.98 -9.01
C ILE A 375 4.73 13.50 -10.23
N GLU A 376 4.01 13.14 -11.28
CA GLU A 376 4.59 12.81 -12.58
C GLU A 376 5.42 13.97 -13.14
N ASP A 377 6.60 13.65 -13.68
CA ASP A 377 7.55 14.64 -14.17
C ASP A 377 6.95 15.60 -15.21
N SER A 378 6.01 15.11 -16.04
CA SER A 378 5.31 15.92 -17.03
C SER A 378 4.32 16.94 -16.45
N LEU A 379 3.79 16.69 -15.24
CA LEU A 379 2.88 17.61 -14.53
C LEU A 379 3.61 18.67 -13.72
N ILE A 380 4.91 18.50 -13.45
CA ILE A 380 5.70 19.41 -12.63
C ILE A 380 5.52 20.89 -13.04
N PRO A 381 5.58 21.27 -14.34
CA PRO A 381 5.37 22.67 -14.72
C PRO A 381 3.98 23.20 -14.35
N THR A 382 2.93 22.43 -14.65
CA THR A 382 1.53 22.79 -14.40
C THR A 382 1.22 22.91 -12.91
N VAL A 383 1.68 21.95 -12.10
CA VAL A 383 1.47 21.98 -10.66
C VAL A 383 2.29 23.11 -10.03
N LYS A 384 3.55 23.31 -10.43
CA LYS A 384 4.40 24.41 -9.93
C LYS A 384 3.74 25.76 -10.12
N GLU A 385 3.22 26.04 -11.33
CA GLU A 385 2.52 27.29 -11.63
C GLU A 385 1.33 27.50 -10.68
N LYS A 386 0.50 26.46 -10.51
CA LYS A 386 -0.67 26.54 -9.65
C LYS A 386 -0.29 26.74 -8.18
N VAL A 387 0.64 25.95 -7.65
CA VAL A 387 1.07 26.02 -6.25
C VAL A 387 1.64 27.40 -5.94
N LEU A 388 2.53 27.94 -6.79
CA LEU A 388 3.12 29.27 -6.58
C LEU A 388 2.10 30.42 -6.64
N SER A 389 0.93 30.19 -7.24
CA SER A 389 -0.19 31.16 -7.25
C SER A 389 -1.00 31.18 -5.94
N LEU A 390 -0.83 30.18 -5.07
CA LEU A 390 -1.62 29.98 -3.84
C LEU A 390 -0.85 30.43 -2.58
N PRO A 391 -1.54 30.79 -1.49
CA PRO A 391 -0.89 31.09 -0.21
C PRO A 391 -0.04 29.90 0.28
N GLY A 392 1.13 30.16 0.89
CA GLY A 392 2.06 29.11 1.32
C GLY A 392 2.87 28.46 0.18
N GLY A 393 2.44 28.57 -1.08
CA GLY A 393 3.08 27.87 -2.19
C GLY A 393 4.55 28.22 -2.45
N LYS A 394 5.02 29.41 -2.04
CA LYS A 394 6.44 29.79 -2.14
C LYS A 394 7.36 28.89 -1.31
N GLU A 395 6.84 28.25 -0.25
CA GLU A 395 7.59 27.30 0.57
C GLU A 395 7.94 26.01 -0.20
N PHE A 396 7.21 25.72 -1.28
CA PHE A 396 7.47 24.59 -2.17
C PHE A 396 8.45 24.91 -3.31
N LEU A 397 8.90 26.16 -3.45
CA LEU A 397 9.72 26.58 -4.59
C LEU A 397 10.99 25.73 -4.73
N GLN A 398 11.70 25.51 -3.62
CA GLN A 398 12.91 24.69 -3.61
C GLN A 398 12.60 23.25 -4.02
N LYS A 399 11.54 22.64 -3.47
CA LYS A 399 11.12 21.26 -3.82
C LYS A 399 10.87 21.10 -5.31
N PHE A 400 10.21 22.08 -5.94
CA PHE A 400 10.00 22.07 -7.39
C PHE A 400 11.31 22.26 -8.17
N GLU A 401 12.19 23.17 -7.77
CA GLU A 401 13.48 23.39 -8.44
C GLU A 401 14.39 22.17 -8.35
N ASP A 402 14.39 21.50 -7.20
CA ASP A 402 15.18 20.29 -6.96
C ASP A 402 14.66 19.12 -7.79
N LYS A 403 13.33 18.89 -7.79
CA LYS A 403 12.70 17.87 -8.66
C LYS A 403 13.02 18.12 -10.14
N GLN A 404 12.91 19.36 -10.62
CA GLN A 404 13.25 19.72 -12.00
C GLN A 404 14.73 19.49 -12.32
N THR A 405 15.62 19.76 -11.36
CA THR A 405 17.06 19.51 -11.52
C THR A 405 17.32 18.00 -11.61
N LEU A 406 16.71 17.19 -10.75
CA LEU A 406 16.83 15.72 -10.80
C LEU A 406 16.32 15.14 -12.13
N ILE A 407 15.17 15.60 -12.64
CA ILE A 407 14.65 15.22 -13.97
C ILE A 407 15.69 15.52 -15.07
N LYS A 408 16.32 16.69 -15.00
CA LYS A 408 17.37 17.08 -15.97
C LYS A 408 18.59 16.16 -15.88
N LEU A 409 19.03 15.80 -14.67
CA LEU A 409 20.18 14.91 -14.46
C LEU A 409 19.88 13.50 -14.94
N ASP A 410 18.67 12.99 -14.70
CA ASP A 410 18.24 11.68 -15.20
C ASP A 410 18.23 11.62 -16.74
N HIS A 411 17.72 12.65 -17.42
CA HIS A 411 17.83 12.72 -18.88
C HIS A 411 19.27 12.75 -19.40
N LYS A 412 20.21 13.30 -18.63
CA LYS A 412 21.65 13.25 -18.97
C LYS A 412 22.21 11.85 -18.77
N LEU A 413 21.88 11.20 -17.66
CA LEU A 413 22.25 9.82 -17.36
C LEU A 413 21.81 8.87 -18.49
N GLN A 414 20.54 8.96 -18.91
CA GLN A 414 19.97 8.14 -19.99
C GLN A 414 20.67 8.35 -21.35
N LYS A 415 21.19 9.55 -21.60
CA LYS A 415 21.96 9.88 -22.81
C LYS A 415 23.45 9.59 -22.69
N GLY A 416 23.93 9.20 -21.51
CA GLY A 416 25.35 9.03 -21.22
C GLY A 416 26.15 10.33 -21.24
N GLU A 417 25.52 11.46 -20.91
CA GLU A 417 26.17 12.78 -20.87
C GLU A 417 26.92 13.00 -19.54
N ASP A 418 27.97 13.83 -19.55
CA ASP A 418 28.67 14.24 -18.34
C ASP A 418 27.87 15.29 -17.54
N LEU A 419 28.00 15.24 -16.21
CA LEU A 419 27.52 16.28 -15.30
C LEU A 419 28.54 17.41 -15.13
N THR A 420 28.05 18.65 -15.00
CA THR A 420 28.91 19.80 -14.65
C THR A 420 29.27 19.80 -13.17
N LYS A 421 30.27 20.62 -12.78
CA LYS A 421 30.66 20.81 -11.38
C LYS A 421 29.47 21.25 -10.51
N GLU A 422 28.64 22.16 -11.01
CA GLU A 422 27.48 22.68 -10.28
C GLU A 422 26.41 21.61 -10.10
N GLU A 423 26.18 20.78 -11.13
CA GLU A 423 25.24 19.66 -11.08
C GLU A 423 25.69 18.57 -10.10
N LEU A 424 26.99 18.29 -10.06
CA LEU A 424 27.57 17.39 -9.06
C LEU A 424 27.51 17.98 -7.64
N SER A 425 27.75 19.29 -7.50
CA SER A 425 27.63 19.97 -6.21
C SER A 425 26.20 19.92 -5.68
N PHE A 426 25.20 20.00 -6.57
CA PHE A 426 23.80 19.75 -6.26
C PHE A 426 23.55 18.29 -5.85
N LEU A 427 24.00 17.31 -6.64
CA LEU A 427 23.78 15.88 -6.38
C LEU A 427 24.35 15.40 -5.03
N TYR A 428 25.48 15.99 -4.61
CA TYR A 428 26.13 15.71 -3.33
C TYR A 428 25.76 16.71 -2.22
N GLU A 429 24.76 17.57 -2.46
CA GLU A 429 24.17 18.46 -1.45
C GLU A 429 25.17 19.40 -0.77
N LEU A 430 26.19 19.85 -1.52
CA LEU A 430 27.33 20.61 -0.97
C LEU A 430 26.96 22.02 -0.49
N ASP A 431 25.91 22.61 -1.05
CA ASP A 431 25.47 23.97 -0.71
C ASP A 431 24.20 23.98 0.14
N ARG A 432 23.31 23.02 -0.07
CA ARG A 432 22.08 22.80 0.71
C ARG A 432 21.54 21.39 0.45
N PRO A 433 20.70 20.85 1.37
CA PRO A 433 19.97 19.62 1.13
C PRO A 433 19.04 19.70 -0.09
N ILE A 434 18.86 18.56 -0.76
CA ILE A 434 17.82 18.36 -1.78
C ILE A 434 16.48 18.20 -1.05
N ALA A 435 15.53 19.08 -1.35
CA ALA A 435 14.19 19.03 -0.78
C ALA A 435 13.28 18.17 -1.65
N ASN A 436 12.73 17.08 -1.08
CA ASN A 436 11.81 16.22 -1.79
C ASN A 436 10.42 16.87 -1.94
N LEU A 437 9.83 16.72 -3.11
CA LEU A 437 8.46 17.16 -3.42
C LEU A 437 7.43 16.08 -3.07
N ASP A 438 7.82 14.82 -3.07
CA ASP A 438 6.91 13.68 -2.92
C ASP A 438 6.47 13.52 -1.45
N THR A 439 5.18 13.26 -1.22
CA THR A 439 4.57 13.28 0.12
C THR A 439 5.05 12.16 1.04
N TYR A 440 5.21 10.94 0.50
CA TYR A 440 5.46 9.74 1.31
C TYR A 440 6.84 9.10 1.09
N ASN A 441 7.70 9.72 0.30
CA ASN A 441 9.06 9.24 0.06
C ASN A 441 10.05 10.16 0.79
N ASP A 442 10.99 9.57 1.52
CA ASP A 442 12.03 10.37 2.21
C ASP A 442 13.07 10.93 1.21
N GLU A 443 13.35 10.19 0.12
CA GLU A 443 14.30 10.58 -0.93
C GLU A 443 13.77 10.27 -2.34
N ASP A 444 14.24 11.02 -3.34
CA ASP A 444 13.94 10.72 -4.75
C ASP A 444 14.85 9.58 -5.23
N PRO A 445 14.29 8.50 -5.80
CA PRO A 445 15.04 7.28 -6.13
C PRO A 445 16.19 7.53 -7.12
N ARG A 446 16.09 8.56 -7.97
CA ARG A 446 17.12 8.88 -8.98
C ARG A 446 18.44 9.31 -8.35
N ILE A 447 18.44 9.81 -7.11
CA ILE A 447 19.67 10.25 -6.43
C ILE A 447 20.65 9.08 -6.29
N THR A 448 20.14 7.89 -5.95
CA THR A 448 20.96 6.69 -5.80
C THR A 448 21.58 6.28 -7.14
N GLU A 449 20.75 6.17 -8.20
CA GLU A 449 21.21 5.80 -9.54
C GLU A 449 22.24 6.80 -10.11
N LEU A 450 22.02 8.10 -9.88
CA LEU A 450 22.96 9.15 -10.26
C LEU A 450 24.29 9.03 -9.50
N LYS A 451 24.27 8.78 -8.18
CA LYS A 451 25.50 8.61 -7.38
C LYS A 451 26.26 7.33 -7.73
N GLU A 452 25.57 6.26 -8.15
CA GLU A 452 26.21 5.03 -8.66
C GLU A 452 26.96 5.29 -9.98
N LYS A 453 26.37 6.06 -10.90
CA LYS A 453 27.03 6.41 -12.17
C LYS A 453 28.13 7.45 -11.98
N TYR A 454 27.84 8.50 -11.23
CA TYR A 454 28.69 9.68 -11.03
C TYR A 454 29.24 9.68 -9.60
N GLY A 455 30.02 8.65 -9.29
CA GLY A 455 30.60 8.42 -7.96
C GLY A 455 31.53 9.54 -7.48
N ILE A 456 31.99 9.41 -6.23
CA ILE A 456 32.79 10.43 -5.54
C ILE A 456 34.08 10.75 -6.29
N GLU A 457 34.82 9.74 -6.75
CA GLU A 457 36.07 9.92 -7.49
C GLU A 457 35.84 10.72 -8.78
N TYR A 458 34.81 10.37 -9.56
CA TYR A 458 34.41 11.13 -10.75
C TYR A 458 34.05 12.57 -10.38
N ALA A 459 33.33 12.79 -9.27
CA ALA A 459 32.95 14.12 -8.86
C ALA A 459 34.17 14.98 -8.47
N LEU A 460 35.14 14.39 -7.76
CA LEU A 460 36.42 15.01 -7.41
C LEU A 460 37.23 15.37 -8.66
N GLU A 461 37.31 14.48 -9.65
CA GLU A 461 37.98 14.74 -10.93
C GLU A 461 37.36 15.91 -11.70
N LYS A 462 36.02 16.09 -11.60
CA LYS A 462 35.31 17.25 -12.16
C LYS A 462 35.45 18.53 -11.32
N GLY A 463 36.17 18.46 -10.20
CA GLY A 463 36.61 19.61 -9.43
C GLY A 463 35.56 20.18 -8.48
N ILE A 464 34.66 19.35 -7.92
CA ILE A 464 33.79 19.78 -6.82
C ILE A 464 34.61 20.20 -5.59
N ASP A 465 33.98 20.91 -4.66
CA ASP A 465 34.64 21.28 -3.40
C ASP A 465 34.79 20.04 -2.50
N ALA A 466 35.99 19.48 -2.49
CA ALA A 466 36.28 18.25 -1.77
C ALA A 466 36.12 18.40 -0.25
N ASN A 467 36.39 19.57 0.34
CA ASN A 467 36.22 19.79 1.78
C ASN A 467 34.74 19.86 2.17
N LYS A 468 33.90 20.49 1.35
CA LYS A 468 32.45 20.41 1.51
C LYS A 468 31.94 18.99 1.37
N LEU A 469 32.47 18.24 0.40
CA LEU A 469 32.09 16.83 0.22
C LEU A 469 32.42 16.01 1.47
N VAL A 470 33.64 16.11 2.00
CA VAL A 470 34.06 15.43 3.25
C VAL A 470 33.09 15.74 4.38
N SER A 471 32.66 16.99 4.52
CA SER A 471 31.74 17.42 5.59
C SER A 471 30.36 16.76 5.50
N ASN A 472 29.96 16.29 4.31
CA ASN A 472 28.69 15.61 4.07
C ASN A 472 28.80 14.07 4.06
N LEU A 473 30.02 13.52 4.14
CA LEU A 473 30.23 12.07 4.07
C LEU A 473 30.26 11.43 5.47
N ASN A 474 29.69 10.24 5.58
CA ASN A 474 29.89 9.40 6.76
C ASN A 474 31.39 9.05 6.90
N PRO A 475 31.94 9.02 8.12
CA PRO A 475 33.34 8.63 8.38
C PRO A 475 33.80 7.38 7.62
N LYS A 476 32.93 6.36 7.50
CA LYS A 476 33.25 5.14 6.74
C LYS A 476 33.57 5.44 5.26
N TYR A 477 32.80 6.30 4.61
CA TYR A 477 33.04 6.67 3.21
C TYR A 477 34.26 7.55 3.07
N ILE A 478 34.55 8.43 4.05
CA ILE A 478 35.80 9.19 4.08
C ILE A 478 36.99 8.23 4.13
N ALA A 479 36.95 7.20 4.98
CA ALA A 479 38.00 6.18 5.07
C ALA A 479 38.18 5.39 3.78
N PHE A 480 37.07 4.99 3.14
CA PHE A 480 37.10 4.27 1.86
C PHE A 480 37.72 5.11 0.73
N TYR A 481 37.40 6.39 0.64
CA TYR A 481 37.90 7.30 -0.40
C TYR A 481 39.11 8.15 0.06
N LEU A 482 39.79 7.78 1.15
CA LEU A 482 40.77 8.64 1.82
C LEU A 482 41.91 9.09 0.91
N ASP A 483 42.45 8.18 0.09
CA ASP A 483 43.49 8.52 -0.88
C ASP A 483 43.01 9.57 -1.88
N ALA A 484 41.87 9.32 -2.54
CA ALA A 484 41.32 10.20 -3.54
C ALA A 484 41.00 11.59 -2.96
N LEU A 485 40.42 11.63 -1.75
CA LEU A 485 40.10 12.88 -1.07
C LEU A 485 41.36 13.69 -0.74
N LEU A 486 42.42 13.05 -0.22
CA LEU A 486 43.68 13.73 0.10
C LEU A 486 44.42 14.20 -1.15
N GLU A 487 44.39 13.43 -2.24
CA GLU A 487 44.95 13.83 -3.54
C GLU A 487 44.28 15.08 -4.12
N HIS A 488 43.01 15.29 -3.80
CA HIS A 488 42.24 16.48 -4.18
C HIS A 488 42.32 17.62 -3.14
N GLY A 489 43.30 17.57 -2.24
CA GLY A 489 43.66 18.69 -1.36
C GLY A 489 42.70 18.93 -0.18
N THR A 490 42.02 17.88 0.27
CA THR A 490 41.22 17.94 1.50
C THR A 490 42.10 18.06 2.75
N ASP A 491 41.60 18.77 3.76
CA ASP A 491 42.26 18.95 5.06
C ASP A 491 41.68 17.96 6.08
N ILE A 492 41.89 16.66 5.85
CA ILE A 492 41.40 15.59 6.73
C ILE A 492 42.44 15.33 7.83
N ASP A 493 42.05 15.54 9.09
CA ASP A 493 42.78 14.98 10.22
C ASP A 493 42.46 13.48 10.34
N VAL A 494 43.43 12.65 10.00
CA VAL A 494 43.27 11.19 9.98
C VAL A 494 43.02 10.63 11.38
N ASN A 495 43.55 11.26 12.43
CA ASN A 495 43.31 10.80 13.82
C ASN A 495 41.90 11.15 14.29
N GLU A 496 41.39 12.32 13.90
CA GLU A 496 39.98 12.67 14.13
C GLU A 496 39.05 11.73 13.35
N LEU A 497 39.39 11.37 12.10
CA LEU A 497 38.66 10.38 11.33
C LEU A 497 38.61 9.03 12.04
N VAL A 498 39.76 8.51 12.49
CA VAL A 498 39.87 7.26 13.25
C VAL A 498 39.00 7.29 14.51
N SER A 499 39.02 8.40 15.24
CA SER A 499 38.22 8.57 16.47
C SER A 499 36.70 8.50 16.23
N ASN A 500 36.26 8.79 15.00
CA ASN A 500 34.86 8.75 14.58
C ASN A 500 34.47 7.46 13.83
N LEU A 501 35.41 6.53 13.63
CA LEU A 501 35.15 5.24 12.98
C LEU A 501 34.81 4.16 14.00
N ASN A 502 33.90 3.26 13.64
CA ASN A 502 33.72 2.02 14.39
C ASN A 502 34.99 1.15 14.28
N PRO A 503 35.44 0.48 15.35
CA PRO A 503 36.63 -0.38 15.36
C PRO A 503 36.75 -1.31 14.14
N LYS A 504 35.65 -1.94 13.71
CA LYS A 504 35.68 -2.84 12.55
C LYS A 504 36.10 -2.15 11.25
N TYR A 505 35.72 -0.88 11.08
CA TYR A 505 36.13 -0.10 9.91
C TYR A 505 37.57 0.39 10.04
N ILE A 506 38.04 0.67 11.25
CA ILE A 506 39.47 0.96 11.49
C ILE A 506 40.31 -0.26 11.10
N ALA A 507 39.92 -1.46 11.52
CA ALA A 507 40.59 -2.71 11.16
C ALA A 507 40.60 -2.96 9.64
N PHE A 508 39.44 -2.78 8.99
CA PHE A 508 39.30 -2.96 7.55
C PHE A 508 40.13 -1.99 6.71
N TYR A 509 40.31 -0.74 7.17
CA TYR A 509 41.12 0.29 6.48
C TYR A 509 42.50 0.51 7.13
N LEU A 510 42.98 -0.41 7.97
CA LEU A 510 44.14 -0.19 8.85
C LEU A 510 45.40 0.21 8.07
N ASP A 511 45.73 -0.52 7.02
CA ASP A 511 46.87 -0.22 6.13
C ASP A 511 46.84 1.23 5.62
N THR A 512 45.68 1.63 5.09
CA THR A 512 45.49 2.95 4.51
C THR A 512 45.58 4.03 5.58
N LEU A 513 44.95 3.83 6.73
CA LEU A 513 44.95 4.79 7.84
C LEU A 513 46.38 4.99 8.39
N LEU A 514 47.10 3.91 8.67
CA LEU A 514 48.49 3.97 9.15
C LEU A 514 49.43 4.61 8.11
N ARG A 515 49.31 4.25 6.84
CA ARG A 515 50.08 4.87 5.75
C ARG A 515 49.85 6.37 5.64
N LYS A 516 48.65 6.85 6.01
CA LYS A 516 48.31 8.28 6.05
C LYS A 516 48.64 8.95 7.39
N GLY A 517 49.31 8.26 8.30
CA GLY A 517 49.86 8.83 9.53
C GLY A 517 48.90 8.79 10.71
N ALA A 518 47.88 7.93 10.68
CA ALA A 518 47.08 7.64 11.87
C ALA A 518 47.93 7.05 13.00
N ASP A 519 47.72 7.53 14.22
CA ASP A 519 48.30 6.97 15.44
C ASP A 519 47.30 5.96 16.03
N ILE A 520 47.50 4.67 15.72
CA ILE A 520 46.63 3.58 16.13
C ILE A 520 47.44 2.58 16.94
N ASP A 521 47.05 2.35 18.21
CA ASP A 521 47.50 1.17 18.95
C ASP A 521 46.71 -0.05 18.45
N VAL A 522 47.39 -0.90 17.68
CA VAL A 522 46.78 -2.08 17.06
C VAL A 522 46.27 -3.07 18.12
N ASN A 523 46.91 -3.18 19.29
CA ASN A 523 46.46 -4.09 20.34
C ASN A 523 45.22 -3.55 21.05
N GLU A 524 45.14 -2.23 21.26
CA GLU A 524 43.93 -1.59 21.75
C GLU A 524 42.78 -1.75 20.74
N LEU A 525 43.05 -1.57 19.44
CA LEU A 525 42.07 -1.82 18.39
C LEU A 525 41.54 -3.26 18.45
N VAL A 526 42.42 -4.27 18.47
CA VAL A 526 42.05 -5.69 18.56
C VAL A 526 41.19 -5.98 19.79
N SER A 527 41.48 -5.35 20.93
CA SER A 527 40.68 -5.52 22.16
C SER A 527 39.24 -5.02 22.05
N ASN A 528 38.96 -4.15 21.06
CA ASN A 528 37.64 -3.57 20.77
C ASN A 528 36.94 -4.23 19.57
N LEU A 529 37.52 -5.29 19.00
CA LEU A 529 36.94 -6.06 17.89
C LEU A 529 36.28 -7.35 18.38
N ASP A 530 35.21 -7.75 17.70
CA ASP A 530 34.65 -9.08 17.84
C ASP A 530 35.54 -10.12 17.14
N SER A 531 35.48 -11.40 17.55
CA SER A 531 36.30 -12.47 16.95
C SER A 531 36.14 -12.56 15.43
N HIS A 532 34.93 -12.36 14.91
CA HIS A 532 34.64 -12.36 13.47
C HIS A 532 35.34 -11.21 12.71
N ASP A 533 35.47 -10.03 13.32
CA ASP A 533 36.17 -8.90 12.71
C ASP A 533 37.69 -9.09 12.77
N ILE A 534 38.19 -9.68 13.85
CA ILE A 534 39.61 -10.02 14.00
C ILE A 534 40.03 -11.01 12.90
N VAL A 535 39.28 -12.11 12.72
CA VAL A 535 39.69 -13.15 11.77
C VAL A 535 39.67 -12.65 10.32
N ARG A 536 38.69 -11.81 9.95
CA ARG A 536 38.60 -11.22 8.60
C ARG A 536 39.74 -10.27 8.27
N ASN A 537 40.38 -9.68 9.29
CA ASN A 537 41.49 -8.75 9.13
C ASN A 537 42.79 -9.30 9.72
N LEU A 538 42.89 -10.63 9.94
CA LEU A 538 43.95 -11.24 10.74
C LEU A 538 45.34 -11.00 10.15
N ASP A 539 45.51 -11.20 8.83
CA ASP A 539 46.77 -10.94 8.13
C ASP A 539 47.23 -9.50 8.40
N THR A 540 46.39 -8.51 8.10
CA THR A 540 46.71 -7.08 8.27
C THR A 540 47.00 -6.71 9.72
N LEU A 541 46.20 -7.21 10.67
CA LEU A 541 46.41 -6.94 12.10
C LEU A 541 47.76 -7.47 12.58
N LEU A 542 48.12 -8.71 12.20
CA LEU A 542 49.40 -9.32 12.56
C LEU A 542 50.59 -8.63 11.87
N GLU A 543 50.44 -8.24 10.60
CA GLU A 543 51.46 -7.48 9.87
C GLU A 543 51.79 -6.14 10.54
N HIS A 544 50.82 -5.52 11.21
CA HIS A 544 51.01 -4.30 12.02
C HIS A 544 51.28 -4.59 13.51
N GLY A 545 51.65 -5.82 13.86
CA GLY A 545 52.19 -6.16 15.18
C GLY A 545 51.14 -6.42 16.27
N ALA A 546 49.91 -6.78 15.90
CA ALA A 546 48.93 -7.28 16.85
C ALA A 546 49.42 -8.54 17.57
N ASP A 547 49.24 -8.59 18.89
CA ASP A 547 49.46 -9.78 19.72
C ASP A 547 48.17 -10.60 19.81
N ILE A 548 47.97 -11.50 18.84
CA ILE A 548 46.78 -12.35 18.74
C ILE A 548 47.16 -13.82 18.97
N ASP A 549 46.57 -14.43 20.00
CA ASP A 549 46.59 -15.89 20.15
C ASP A 549 45.56 -16.51 19.19
N VAL A 550 46.04 -17.00 18.06
CA VAL A 550 45.21 -17.59 16.99
C VAL A 550 44.39 -18.79 17.49
N ASN A 551 44.92 -19.59 18.43
CA ASN A 551 44.19 -20.75 18.96
C ASN A 551 43.03 -20.32 19.87
N LYS A 552 43.25 -19.26 20.66
CA LYS A 552 42.18 -18.64 21.44
C LYS A 552 41.15 -17.97 20.53
N LEU A 553 41.57 -17.36 19.43
CA LEU A 553 40.67 -16.78 18.42
C LEU A 553 39.77 -17.86 17.82
N VAL A 554 40.34 -18.99 17.34
CA VAL A 554 39.59 -20.14 16.80
C VAL A 554 38.51 -20.62 17.76
N SER A 555 38.83 -20.69 19.06
CA SER A 555 37.87 -21.13 20.09
C SER A 555 36.68 -20.18 20.30
N ASN A 556 36.75 -18.95 19.78
CA ASN A 556 35.71 -17.93 19.88
C ASN A 556 35.04 -17.62 18.53
N LEU A 557 35.41 -18.34 17.47
CA LEU A 557 34.77 -18.21 16.16
C LEU A 557 33.63 -19.23 16.04
N ASP A 558 32.63 -18.88 15.25
CA ASP A 558 31.64 -19.86 14.83
C ASP A 558 32.23 -20.77 13.72
N PRO A 559 31.63 -21.94 13.48
CA PRO A 559 32.12 -22.87 12.45
C PRO A 559 32.21 -22.23 11.06
N TYR A 560 31.29 -21.33 10.72
CA TYR A 560 31.26 -20.69 9.41
C TYR A 560 32.47 -19.77 9.22
N ASP A 561 32.79 -18.92 10.20
CA ASP A 561 33.94 -18.02 10.16
C ASP A 561 35.26 -18.79 10.14
N ILE A 562 35.35 -19.94 10.83
CA ILE A 562 36.52 -20.84 10.78
C ILE A 562 36.71 -21.35 9.35
N VAL A 563 35.66 -21.88 8.74
CA VAL A 563 35.73 -22.46 7.38
C VAL A 563 36.06 -21.38 6.36
N HIS A 564 35.44 -20.20 6.46
CA HIS A 564 35.66 -19.11 5.52
C HIS A 564 37.09 -18.55 5.58
N ASN A 565 37.74 -18.59 6.75
CA ASN A 565 39.09 -18.05 6.97
C ASN A 565 40.11 -19.16 7.28
N LEU A 566 39.83 -20.40 6.85
CA LEU A 566 40.57 -21.60 7.24
C LEU A 566 42.07 -21.51 6.91
N ASP A 567 42.39 -21.15 5.66
CA ASP A 567 43.79 -21.03 5.22
C ASP A 567 44.53 -19.95 6.03
N THR A 568 43.91 -18.77 6.21
CA THR A 568 44.47 -17.67 6.99
C THR A 568 44.75 -18.09 8.44
N LEU A 569 43.81 -18.79 9.08
CA LEU A 569 43.98 -19.31 10.45
C LEU A 569 45.15 -20.29 10.54
N LEU A 570 45.23 -21.27 9.64
CA LEU A 570 46.29 -22.29 9.63
C LEU A 570 47.66 -21.69 9.31
N LYS A 571 47.73 -20.79 8.33
CA LYS A 571 48.93 -20.03 7.96
C LYS A 571 49.53 -19.29 9.16
N HIS A 572 48.68 -18.77 10.05
CA HIS A 572 49.09 -18.06 11.27
C HIS A 572 49.17 -18.96 12.51
N GLY A 573 49.21 -20.29 12.34
CA GLY A 573 49.56 -21.23 13.40
C GLY A 573 48.39 -21.67 14.27
N ALA A 574 47.16 -21.64 13.76
CA ALA A 574 46.04 -22.37 14.37
C ALA A 574 46.39 -23.86 14.48
N ASP A 575 46.15 -24.46 15.64
CA ASP A 575 46.28 -25.90 15.85
C ASP A 575 45.21 -26.61 15.02
N ILE A 576 45.68 -27.46 14.10
CA ILE A 576 44.82 -28.12 13.15
C ILE A 576 43.76 -29.02 13.79
N ASN A 577 44.06 -29.62 14.95
CA ASN A 577 43.10 -30.46 15.66
C ASN A 577 42.02 -29.60 16.33
N ASN A 578 42.36 -28.41 16.81
CA ASN A 578 41.38 -27.47 17.36
C ASN A 578 40.44 -26.98 16.25
N VAL A 579 40.98 -26.63 15.08
CA VAL A 579 40.20 -26.22 13.91
C VAL A 579 39.24 -27.33 13.47
N ILE A 580 39.74 -28.56 13.28
CA ILE A 580 38.91 -29.71 12.87
C ILE A 580 37.79 -29.99 13.89
N ARG A 581 38.02 -29.78 15.19
CA ARG A 581 37.02 -30.02 16.24
C ARG A 581 35.80 -29.10 16.13
N GLU A 582 36.00 -27.88 15.64
CA GLU A 582 34.93 -26.88 15.50
C GLU A 582 34.25 -26.94 14.13
N MET A 583 34.80 -27.67 13.15
CA MET A 583 34.22 -27.87 11.82
C MET A 583 33.26 -29.07 11.80
N ASP A 584 32.23 -29.00 10.95
CA ASP A 584 31.38 -30.15 10.69
C ASP A 584 32.02 -31.14 9.70
N GLN A 585 31.44 -32.35 9.60
CA GLN A 585 31.98 -33.39 8.72
C GLN A 585 32.02 -32.99 7.24
N LYS A 586 31.05 -32.19 6.80
CA LYS A 586 30.97 -31.77 5.40
C LYS A 586 32.06 -30.74 5.11
N ASP A 587 32.24 -29.77 5.98
CA ASP A 587 33.25 -28.73 5.83
C ASP A 587 34.67 -29.32 5.89
N ILE A 588 34.91 -30.31 6.75
CA ILE A 588 36.18 -31.06 6.79
C ILE A 588 36.43 -31.74 5.44
N LYS A 589 35.41 -32.40 4.89
CA LYS A 589 35.51 -33.11 3.60
C LYS A 589 35.77 -32.16 2.44
N ASP A 590 35.06 -31.03 2.41
CA ASP A 590 35.18 -30.03 1.36
C ASP A 590 36.57 -29.33 1.40
N ASN A 591 37.24 -29.31 2.56
CA ASN A 591 38.56 -28.69 2.76
C ASN A 591 39.69 -29.68 3.07
N ILE A 592 39.51 -30.99 2.79
CA ILE A 592 40.41 -32.06 3.26
C ILE A 592 41.85 -31.91 2.74
N ASP A 593 42.02 -31.43 1.51
CA ASP A 593 43.33 -31.26 0.89
C ASP A 593 44.13 -30.15 1.57
N LEU A 594 43.46 -29.02 1.89
CA LEU A 594 44.05 -27.91 2.63
C LEU A 594 44.44 -28.35 4.05
N LEU A 595 43.55 -29.08 4.74
CA LEU A 595 43.85 -29.61 6.08
C LEU A 595 45.06 -30.55 6.05
N ARG A 596 45.22 -31.39 5.02
CA ARG A 596 46.41 -32.26 4.88
C ARG A 596 47.70 -31.49 4.63
N GLU A 597 47.63 -30.40 3.85
CA GLU A 597 48.79 -29.54 3.59
C GLU A 597 49.38 -28.99 4.90
N TYR A 598 48.50 -28.65 5.85
CA TYR A 598 48.88 -28.18 7.18
C TYR A 598 49.02 -29.32 8.22
N GLY A 599 49.07 -30.59 7.80
CA GLY A 599 49.48 -31.72 8.63
C GLY A 599 48.36 -32.49 9.34
N ALA A 600 47.11 -32.37 8.89
CA ALA A 600 46.01 -33.20 9.41
C ALA A 600 46.17 -34.67 9.00
N GLU A 601 46.11 -35.57 9.97
CA GLU A 601 46.06 -37.01 9.73
C GLU A 601 44.61 -37.50 9.88
N PHE A 602 44.02 -37.95 8.77
CA PHE A 602 42.68 -38.57 8.76
C PHE A 602 42.81 -40.09 8.66
N ASP A 603 42.03 -40.83 9.46
CA ASP A 603 41.97 -42.29 9.32
C ASP A 603 41.04 -42.73 8.17
N ALA A 604 41.19 -43.98 7.71
CA ALA A 604 40.41 -44.51 6.59
C ALA A 604 38.88 -44.54 6.83
N TYR A 605 38.41 -44.32 8.07
CA TYR A 605 36.99 -44.24 8.41
C TYR A 605 36.45 -42.81 8.24
N GLN A 606 37.29 -41.80 8.51
CA GLN A 606 37.04 -40.38 8.28
C GLN A 606 37.13 -39.98 6.79
N GLU A 607 37.83 -40.76 5.96
CA GLU A 607 37.96 -40.51 4.51
C GLU A 607 36.75 -40.98 3.68
N ASN A 608 35.99 -41.97 4.17
CA ASN A 608 34.99 -42.71 3.40
C ASN A 608 33.52 -42.46 3.82
N ASN A 609 33.30 -41.69 4.88
CA ASN A 609 32.00 -41.21 5.35
C ASN A 609 32.03 -39.69 5.42
#